data_AF-A0AA35J832-F1
#
_entry.id   AF-A0AA35J832-F1
#
_cell.length_a   1.000
_cell.length_b   1.000
_cell.length_c   1.000
_cell.angle_alpha   90.00
_cell.angle_beta   90.00
_cell.angle_gamma   90.00
#
_symmetry.space_group_name_H-M   'P 1'
#
loop_
_entity.id
_entity.type
_entity.pdbx_description
1 polymer ?
#
loop_
_entity_poly.entity_id
_entity_poly.type
_entity_poly.pdbx_seq_one_letter_code
_entity_poly.pdbx_strand_id
1 'polypeptide(L)'
;METSEFMKSAMVGGLACQRNSFLFDGFRTVVVYCEPKKDKKGKTEGYDIELQDTILFPEGGGQPSDSGLLRILKRNGDSSSTNKNIQVLHISRSGLHAKHHVEEPIEPGTTVEIAVDAVKRMDHMQQHTGQHLLSAILERKYQLETVSWSMGGLITEKKSKLEPNDYFNYIEINRKLTEDQITEISDEINQFITESPQEITVVEKISDGTDGVDTSKIPEDYDLSKGILRTIQIGDIDSNPCCGTHLKSTSQIGSILILPNQTTVRGSNSRVYFMCGKRVADYAKSANKTLSNSKNLLSCSESQVPEKIERQGKLLQQLNKREHYWINKLAHIASEGLKSSLKASGKKRAYFMEDQFGTLELLLEIFKEISTVLKGDFEAYEIILCGYERQSNTGSLLILSESGEKISSLASKLGSMLQNLKGGGGKKGGKWQGKITSVSNAELAALTGYLSHDFIAH
;
A
#
# COMPACT_ATOMS: atom_id res chain seq x y z
N MET A 1 -39.29 25.28 40.98
CA MET A 1 -38.36 24.14 40.81
C MET A 1 -39.16 23.02 40.17
N GLU A 2 -39.36 23.13 38.86
CA GLU A 2 -40.01 22.08 38.07
C GLU A 2 -38.95 21.08 37.62
N THR A 3 -39.33 19.82 37.71
CA THR A 3 -38.56 18.61 37.48
C THR A 3 -37.87 18.59 36.11
N SER A 4 -36.53 18.59 36.08
CA SER A 4 -35.78 18.17 34.90
C SER A 4 -35.99 16.66 34.73
N GLU A 5 -36.99 16.29 33.95
CA GLU A 5 -37.06 14.96 33.37
C GLU A 5 -35.76 14.78 32.57
N PHE A 6 -34.82 14.01 33.09
CA PHE A 6 -33.57 13.73 32.39
C PHE A 6 -33.94 13.06 31.06
N MET A 7 -33.83 13.78 29.94
CA MET A 7 -34.06 13.21 28.61
C MET A 7 -33.08 12.06 28.41
N LYS A 8 -33.60 10.82 28.50
CA LYS A 8 -32.81 9.61 28.32
C LYS A 8 -32.43 9.47 26.85
N SER A 9 -31.15 9.27 26.58
CA SER A 9 -30.64 8.99 25.24
C SER A 9 -30.88 7.54 24.82
N ALA A 10 -31.08 7.34 23.52
CA ALA A 10 -31.13 6.04 22.88
C ALA A 10 -29.76 5.35 23.00
N MET A 11 -29.79 4.04 23.21
CA MET A 11 -28.59 3.23 23.40
C MET A 11 -28.11 2.65 22.06
N VAL A 12 -26.80 2.46 21.94
CA VAL A 12 -26.19 1.68 20.86
C VAL A 12 -26.77 0.27 20.87
N GLY A 13 -27.20 -0.21 19.70
CA GLY A 13 -28.01 -1.41 19.52
C GLY A 13 -29.46 -1.08 19.16
N GLY A 14 -29.94 0.12 19.52
CA GLY A 14 -31.26 0.63 19.19
C GLY A 14 -31.24 2.14 18.91
N LEU A 15 -30.25 2.64 18.17
CA LEU A 15 -30.27 4.00 17.61
C LEU A 15 -31.19 4.06 16.38
N ALA A 16 -31.66 5.25 16.01
CA ALA A 16 -32.49 5.42 14.82
C ALA A 16 -31.82 4.91 13.52
N CYS A 17 -30.51 5.07 13.36
CA CYS A 17 -29.77 4.49 12.22
C CYS A 17 -29.70 2.95 12.22
N GLN A 18 -29.84 2.32 13.39
CA GLN A 18 -29.77 0.86 13.55
C GLN A 18 -31.13 0.22 13.33
N ARG A 19 -32.22 0.91 13.73
CA ARG A 19 -33.61 0.56 13.38
C ARG A 19 -33.91 0.75 11.90
N ASN A 20 -33.43 1.85 11.32
CA ASN A 20 -33.59 2.13 9.89
C ASN A 20 -32.33 2.80 9.33
N SER A 21 -31.48 2.00 8.67
CA SER A 21 -30.23 2.46 8.08
C SER A 21 -30.38 3.41 6.89
N PHE A 22 -31.61 3.56 6.35
CA PHE A 22 -31.94 4.42 5.21
C PHE A 22 -32.51 5.79 5.62
N LEU A 23 -32.42 6.15 6.90
CA LEU A 23 -32.64 7.53 7.33
C LEU A 23 -31.39 8.36 7.00
N PHE A 24 -31.52 9.25 6.01
CA PHE A 24 -30.40 10.07 5.50
C PHE A 24 -30.50 11.55 5.87
N ASP A 25 -31.71 12.11 6.02
CA ASP A 25 -31.92 13.52 6.38
C ASP A 25 -33.28 13.68 7.08
N GLY A 26 -33.55 14.87 7.64
CA GLY A 26 -34.83 15.25 8.21
C GLY A 26 -35.11 14.68 9.60
N PHE A 27 -34.17 13.95 10.19
CA PHE A 27 -34.33 13.40 11.54
C PHE A 27 -34.05 14.48 12.58
N ARG A 28 -35.08 14.83 13.36
CA ARG A 28 -34.99 15.85 14.41
C ARG A 28 -34.74 15.19 15.76
N THR A 29 -33.80 15.74 16.52
CA THR A 29 -33.41 15.24 17.84
C THR A 29 -32.97 16.40 18.74
N VAL A 30 -32.73 16.11 20.01
CA VAL A 30 -32.31 17.10 21.01
C VAL A 30 -30.91 16.78 21.51
N VAL A 31 -30.06 17.80 21.68
CA VAL A 31 -28.78 17.65 22.36
C VAL A 31 -29.03 17.42 23.85
N VAL A 32 -28.61 16.29 24.39
CA VAL A 32 -28.78 15.97 25.83
C VAL A 32 -27.55 16.32 26.64
N TYR A 33 -26.37 16.32 26.02
CA TYR A 33 -25.10 16.54 26.69
C TYR A 33 -24.07 17.13 25.73
N CYS A 34 -23.18 17.98 26.24
CA CYS A 34 -22.07 18.58 25.51
C CYS A 34 -20.90 18.83 26.47
N GLU A 35 -19.71 18.30 26.14
CA GLU A 35 -18.50 18.54 26.92
C GLU A 35 -17.31 18.92 26.02
N PRO A 36 -16.38 19.77 26.49
CA PRO A 36 -15.18 20.09 25.73
C PRO A 36 -14.22 18.89 25.70
N LYS A 37 -13.80 18.49 24.50
CA LYS A 37 -12.76 17.49 24.27
C LYS A 37 -11.38 18.15 24.35
N LYS A 38 -10.55 17.69 25.29
CA LYS A 38 -9.20 18.23 25.51
C LYS A 38 -8.13 17.34 24.89
N ASP A 39 -7.15 17.97 24.25
CA ASP A 39 -5.94 17.29 23.77
C ASP A 39 -5.01 16.87 24.93
N LYS A 40 -3.91 16.18 24.59
CA LYS A 40 -2.89 15.75 25.58
C LYS A 40 -2.23 16.91 26.33
N LYS A 41 -2.37 18.16 25.87
CA LYS A 41 -1.82 19.39 26.46
C LYS A 41 -2.89 20.20 27.21
N GLY A 42 -4.12 19.69 27.31
CA GLY A 42 -5.25 20.32 28.00
C GLY A 42 -5.96 21.41 27.20
N LYS A 43 -5.63 21.60 25.91
CA LYS A 43 -6.29 22.56 25.02
C LYS A 43 -7.56 21.93 24.43
N THR A 44 -8.64 22.70 24.33
CA THR A 44 -9.86 22.26 23.65
C THR A 44 -9.59 22.03 22.16
N GLU A 45 -9.82 20.82 21.69
CA GLU A 45 -9.69 20.38 20.29
C GLU A 45 -11.06 20.27 19.60
N GLY A 46 -12.15 20.23 20.38
CA GLY A 46 -13.53 20.16 19.93
C GLY A 46 -14.47 19.89 21.10
N TYR A 47 -15.64 19.34 20.80
CA TYR A 47 -16.66 18.98 21.78
C TYR A 47 -17.25 17.61 21.47
N ASP A 48 -17.53 16.85 22.53
CA ASP A 48 -18.27 15.61 22.47
C ASP A 48 -19.72 15.90 22.85
N ILE A 49 -20.64 15.66 21.91
CA ILE A 49 -22.07 15.82 22.13
C ILE A 49 -22.78 14.48 22.13
N GLU A 50 -23.79 14.36 22.98
CA GLU A 50 -24.73 13.25 22.97
C GLU A 50 -26.10 13.77 22.56
N LEU A 51 -26.74 13.05 21.65
CA LEU A 51 -28.07 13.34 21.15
C LEU A 51 -29.06 12.38 21.82
N GLN A 52 -30.30 12.82 21.99
CA GLN A 52 -31.38 11.98 22.50
C GLN A 52 -31.55 10.71 21.66
N ASP A 53 -31.39 10.84 20.35
CA ASP A 53 -31.27 9.75 19.38
C ASP A 53 -30.51 10.26 18.15
N THR A 54 -29.98 9.38 17.32
CA THR A 54 -29.17 9.76 16.15
C THR A 54 -29.36 8.83 14.97
N ILE A 55 -29.34 9.43 13.77
CA ILE A 55 -29.24 8.70 12.50
C ILE A 55 -27.79 8.63 11.99
N LEU A 56 -26.79 9.03 12.77
CA LEU A 56 -25.36 8.84 12.49
C LEU A 56 -24.84 7.62 13.26
N PHE A 57 -24.23 6.66 12.58
CA PHE A 57 -23.69 5.47 13.19
C PHE A 57 -22.38 5.76 13.93
N PRO A 58 -22.25 5.41 15.23
CA PRO A 58 -20.98 5.41 15.93
C PRO A 58 -20.08 4.29 15.43
N GLU A 59 -18.76 4.51 15.40
CA GLU A 59 -17.83 3.43 15.03
C GLU A 59 -18.02 2.18 15.89
N GLY A 60 -17.92 1.00 15.28
CA GLY A 60 -18.06 -0.27 16.00
C GLY A 60 -18.16 -1.49 15.10
N GLY A 61 -17.76 -2.66 15.62
CA GLY A 61 -17.90 -3.94 14.93
C GLY A 61 -17.17 -4.03 13.59
N GLY A 62 -16.09 -3.25 13.40
CA GLY A 62 -15.33 -3.17 12.15
C GLY A 62 -15.87 -2.16 11.13
N GLN A 63 -17.07 -1.60 11.35
CA GLN A 63 -17.62 -0.52 10.54
C GLN A 63 -17.14 0.85 11.07
N PRO A 64 -16.57 1.71 10.21
CA PRO A 64 -16.20 3.08 10.58
C PRO A 64 -17.43 3.96 10.85
N SER A 65 -17.26 5.00 11.65
CA SER A 65 -18.33 5.96 11.93
C SER A 65 -18.82 6.67 10.67
N ASP A 66 -20.08 7.10 10.69
CA ASP A 66 -20.56 8.03 9.67
C ASP A 66 -19.95 9.42 9.82
N SER A 67 -20.22 10.25 8.83
CA SER A 67 -20.04 11.70 8.93
C SER A 67 -21.33 12.37 8.47
N GLY A 68 -21.51 13.62 8.85
CA GLY A 68 -22.72 14.35 8.51
C GLY A 68 -22.75 15.78 9.04
N LEU A 69 -23.96 16.32 9.10
CA LEU A 69 -24.24 17.69 9.51
C LEU A 69 -25.38 17.71 10.53
N LEU A 70 -25.28 18.61 11.49
CA LEU A 70 -26.34 19.00 12.40
C LEU A 70 -26.80 20.40 12.03
N ARG A 71 -28.05 20.54 11.60
CA ARG A 71 -28.69 21.83 11.36
C ARG A 71 -29.36 22.26 12.65
N ILE A 72 -28.94 23.38 13.22
CA ILE A 72 -29.57 23.95 14.41
C ILE A 72 -30.96 24.46 14.02
N LEU A 73 -32.00 24.05 14.74
CA LEU A 73 -33.38 24.51 14.48
C LEU A 73 -33.85 25.48 15.56
N LYS A 74 -33.67 25.12 16.84
CA LYS A 74 -34.11 25.94 17.97
C LYS A 74 -33.10 25.86 19.10
N ARG A 75 -32.62 27.02 19.54
CA ARG A 75 -31.83 27.15 20.77
C ARG A 75 -32.74 27.17 21.98
N ASN A 76 -32.29 26.58 23.08
CA ASN A 76 -33.07 26.51 24.30
C ASN A 76 -33.43 27.94 24.77
N GLY A 77 -34.72 28.25 24.92
CA GLY A 77 -35.20 29.58 25.32
C GLY A 77 -35.27 30.67 24.24
N ASP A 78 -34.90 30.40 22.98
CA ASP A 78 -34.98 31.37 21.87
C ASP A 78 -36.03 30.97 20.82
N SER A 79 -36.77 31.96 20.29
CA SER A 79 -37.78 31.77 19.23
C SER A 79 -37.23 32.03 17.83
N SER A 80 -35.98 32.48 17.72
CA SER A 80 -35.30 32.71 16.44
C SER A 80 -34.58 31.44 15.94
N SER A 81 -34.98 30.94 14.77
CA SER A 81 -34.28 29.84 14.09
C SER A 81 -32.92 30.33 13.61
N THR A 82 -31.85 29.66 14.04
CA THR A 82 -30.51 29.89 13.48
C THR A 82 -30.22 28.77 12.49
N ASN A 83 -30.25 29.04 11.17
CA ASN A 83 -29.88 28.05 10.14
C ASN A 83 -28.36 27.80 10.10
N LYS A 84 -27.77 27.51 11.26
CA LYS A 84 -26.35 27.18 11.39
C LYS A 84 -26.18 25.67 11.22
N ASN A 85 -25.21 25.28 10.39
CA ASN A 85 -24.83 23.88 10.22
C ASN A 85 -23.52 23.63 10.96
N ILE A 86 -23.45 22.53 11.70
CA ILE A 86 -22.25 22.06 12.41
C ILE A 86 -21.89 20.68 11.85
N GLN A 87 -20.62 20.51 11.48
CA GLN A 87 -20.14 19.26 10.90
C GLN A 87 -19.82 18.24 11.99
N VAL A 88 -20.26 16.99 11.76
CA VAL A 88 -19.87 15.82 12.55
C VAL A 88 -18.91 15.01 11.68
N LEU A 89 -17.64 14.99 12.07
CA LEU A 89 -16.58 14.29 11.34
C LEU A 89 -16.41 12.84 11.80
N HIS A 90 -16.65 12.59 13.08
CA HIS A 90 -16.50 11.28 13.71
C HIS A 90 -17.56 11.09 14.79
N ILE A 91 -17.94 9.84 15.03
CA ILE A 91 -18.79 9.44 16.15
C ILE A 91 -18.13 8.23 16.82
N SER A 92 -17.84 8.34 18.11
CA SER A 92 -17.31 7.23 18.91
C SER A 92 -18.40 6.60 19.76
N ARG A 93 -18.18 5.34 20.15
CA ARG A 93 -19.00 4.66 21.15
C ARG A 93 -18.33 4.76 22.52
N SER A 94 -19.10 5.08 23.55
CA SER A 94 -18.70 5.02 24.95
C SER A 94 -19.74 4.20 25.73
N GLY A 95 -19.42 2.93 26.02
CA GLY A 95 -20.37 1.98 26.57
C GLY A 95 -21.60 1.81 25.66
N LEU A 96 -22.77 2.20 26.17
CA LEU A 96 -24.04 2.14 25.46
C LEU A 96 -24.40 3.45 24.71
N HIS A 97 -23.53 4.46 24.71
CA HIS A 97 -23.85 5.80 24.21
C HIS A 97 -23.00 6.20 22.99
N ALA A 98 -23.60 7.00 22.10
CA ALA A 98 -22.93 7.58 20.93
C ALA A 98 -22.47 9.02 21.20
N LYS A 99 -21.17 9.28 21.05
CA LYS A 99 -20.56 10.60 21.22
C LYS A 99 -20.17 11.17 19.86
N HIS A 100 -20.76 12.29 19.49
CA HIS A 100 -20.52 12.95 18.21
C HIS A 100 -19.46 14.04 18.40
N HIS A 101 -18.41 13.99 17.58
CA HIS A 101 -17.28 14.91 17.66
C HIS A 101 -17.54 16.10 16.76
N VAL A 102 -17.64 17.30 17.35
CA VAL A 102 -17.93 18.56 16.65
C VAL A 102 -16.91 19.64 17.03
N GLU A 103 -16.69 20.62 16.14
CA GLU A 103 -15.71 21.69 16.37
C GLU A 103 -16.22 22.79 17.32
N GLU A 104 -17.54 22.91 17.46
CA GLU A 104 -18.20 23.97 18.21
C GLU A 104 -19.20 23.41 19.24
N PRO A 105 -19.38 24.09 20.40
CA PRO A 105 -20.31 23.61 21.41
C PRO A 105 -21.76 23.78 20.96
N ILE A 106 -22.62 22.85 21.37
CA ILE A 106 -24.07 22.96 21.19
C ILE A 106 -24.73 22.83 22.56
N GLU A 107 -25.52 23.81 22.95
CA GLU A 107 -26.16 23.85 24.27
C GLU A 107 -27.15 22.68 24.44
N PRO A 108 -27.11 21.96 25.57
CA PRO A 108 -28.13 20.97 25.91
C PRO A 108 -29.55 21.57 25.87
N GLY A 109 -30.50 20.79 25.33
CA GLY A 109 -31.86 21.22 25.03
C GLY A 109 -32.05 21.83 23.63
N THR A 110 -30.96 22.07 22.89
CA THR A 110 -31.04 22.55 21.50
C THR A 110 -31.62 21.46 20.59
N THR A 111 -32.63 21.81 19.78
CA THR A 111 -33.18 20.92 18.75
C THR A 111 -32.35 21.04 17.48
N VAL A 112 -31.93 19.90 16.94
CA VAL A 112 -31.14 19.80 15.70
C VAL A 112 -31.80 18.84 14.73
N GLU A 113 -31.59 19.08 13.43
CA GLU A 113 -31.92 18.15 12.36
C GLU A 113 -30.64 17.55 11.79
N ILE A 114 -30.60 16.23 11.62
CA ILE A 114 -29.42 15.50 11.18
C ILE A 114 -29.50 15.21 9.69
N ALA A 115 -28.40 15.46 8.97
CA ALA A 115 -28.15 15.00 7.62
C ALA A 115 -26.89 14.12 7.57
N VAL A 116 -27.00 12.92 7.02
CA VAL A 116 -25.91 11.94 6.88
C VAL A 116 -25.18 12.16 5.55
N ASP A 117 -23.87 11.91 5.51
CA ASP A 117 -23.16 11.68 4.26
C ASP A 117 -23.67 10.38 3.60
N ALA A 118 -24.67 10.53 2.73
CA ALA A 118 -25.34 9.40 2.09
C ALA A 118 -24.39 8.55 1.22
N VAL A 119 -23.37 9.16 0.60
CA VAL A 119 -22.41 8.44 -0.25
C VAL A 119 -21.56 7.52 0.62
N LYS A 120 -21.02 8.05 1.72
CA LYS A 120 -20.22 7.27 2.68
C LYS A 120 -21.07 6.19 3.36
N ARG A 121 -22.29 6.52 3.81
CA ARG A 121 -23.20 5.55 4.43
C ARG A 121 -23.52 4.38 3.51
N MET A 122 -23.89 4.67 2.26
CA MET A 122 -24.22 3.62 1.29
C MET A 122 -23.01 2.73 1.00
N ASP A 123 -21.82 3.32 0.85
CA ASP A 123 -20.59 2.54 0.69
C ASP A 123 -20.35 1.61 1.90
N HIS A 124 -20.43 2.13 3.12
CA HIS A 124 -20.26 1.33 4.34
C HIS A 124 -21.28 0.19 4.43
N MET A 125 -22.56 0.46 4.16
CA MET A 125 -23.62 -0.56 4.16
C MET A 125 -23.37 -1.65 3.11
N GLN A 126 -22.87 -1.30 1.93
CA GLN A 126 -22.48 -2.27 0.89
C GLN A 126 -21.31 -3.14 1.35
N GLN A 127 -20.26 -2.54 1.91
CA GLN A 127 -19.10 -3.29 2.40
C GLN A 127 -19.47 -4.23 3.55
N HIS A 128 -20.27 -3.75 4.51
CA HIS A 128 -20.64 -4.51 5.71
C HIS A 128 -21.61 -5.66 5.37
N THR A 129 -22.63 -5.38 4.56
CA THR A 129 -23.55 -6.45 4.13
C THR A 129 -22.83 -7.50 3.28
N GLY A 130 -21.94 -7.09 2.38
CA GLY A 130 -21.12 -8.01 1.60
C GLY A 130 -20.17 -8.86 2.45
N GLN A 131 -19.65 -8.30 3.55
CA GLN A 131 -18.88 -9.07 4.53
C GLN A 131 -19.71 -10.18 5.17
N HIS A 132 -20.91 -9.87 5.66
CA HIS A 132 -21.79 -10.88 6.26
C HIS A 132 -22.12 -12.01 5.29
N LEU A 133 -22.47 -11.67 4.04
CA LEU A 133 -22.77 -12.67 3.03
C LEU A 133 -21.56 -13.57 2.72
N LEU A 134 -20.37 -12.97 2.60
CA LEU A 134 -19.11 -13.70 2.41
C LEU A 134 -18.82 -14.65 3.59
N SER A 135 -18.92 -14.15 4.81
CA SER A 135 -18.69 -14.94 6.02
C SER A 135 -19.69 -16.09 6.16
N ALA A 136 -20.96 -15.86 5.87
CA ALA A 136 -21.99 -16.90 5.96
C ALA A 136 -21.76 -18.03 4.96
N ILE A 137 -21.34 -17.72 3.73
CA ILE A 137 -21.02 -18.76 2.71
C ILE A 137 -19.77 -19.54 3.12
N LEU A 138 -18.73 -18.86 3.62
CA LEU A 138 -17.51 -19.51 4.11
C LEU A 138 -17.81 -20.48 5.25
N GLU A 139 -18.63 -20.07 6.21
CA GLU A 139 -19.03 -20.88 7.36
C GLU A 139 -19.88 -22.08 6.92
N ARG A 140 -20.95 -21.85 6.14
CA ARG A 140 -21.87 -22.92 5.71
C ARG A 140 -21.19 -23.96 4.83
N LYS A 141 -20.35 -23.52 3.89
CA LYS A 141 -19.80 -24.39 2.84
C LYS A 141 -18.49 -25.05 3.22
N TYR A 142 -17.63 -24.33 3.93
CA TYR A 142 -16.27 -24.79 4.23
C TYR A 142 -15.97 -24.86 5.73
N GLN A 143 -16.95 -24.57 6.60
CA GLN A 143 -16.78 -24.54 8.06
C GLN A 143 -15.64 -23.60 8.47
N LEU A 144 -15.54 -22.47 7.76
CA LEU A 144 -14.54 -21.44 7.97
C LEU A 144 -15.16 -20.23 8.65
N GLU A 145 -14.97 -20.16 9.97
CA GLU A 145 -15.37 -19.01 10.75
C GLU A 145 -14.51 -17.78 10.42
N THR A 146 -15.15 -16.61 10.44
CA THR A 146 -14.45 -15.33 10.34
C THR A 146 -13.91 -14.94 11.71
N VAL A 147 -12.58 -14.92 11.83
CA VAL A 147 -11.86 -14.59 13.07
C VAL A 147 -11.88 -13.09 13.34
N SER A 148 -11.68 -12.29 12.29
CA SER A 148 -11.76 -10.83 12.36
C SER A 148 -12.02 -10.26 10.98
N TRP A 149 -12.40 -8.99 10.91
CA TRP A 149 -12.52 -8.27 9.65
C TRP A 149 -12.16 -6.80 9.80
N SER A 150 -11.87 -6.14 8.68
CA SER A 150 -11.61 -4.71 8.63
C SER A 150 -12.06 -4.12 7.30
N MET A 151 -12.71 -2.97 7.38
CA MET A 151 -13.11 -2.20 6.21
C MET A 151 -11.94 -1.36 5.68
N GLY A 152 -11.70 -1.43 4.36
CA GLY A 152 -10.72 -0.58 3.67
C GLY A 152 -11.25 0.83 3.40
N GLY A 153 -10.43 1.68 2.80
CA GLY A 153 -10.79 3.03 2.38
C GLY A 153 -10.67 4.08 3.50
N LEU A 154 -9.88 3.79 4.53
CA LEU A 154 -9.69 4.67 5.68
C LEU A 154 -8.43 5.52 5.55
N ILE A 155 -8.58 6.83 5.65
CA ILE A 155 -7.47 7.77 5.74
C ILE A 155 -6.82 7.62 7.12
N THR A 156 -5.50 7.53 7.14
CA THR A 156 -4.72 7.47 8.38
C THR A 156 -3.59 8.49 8.33
N GLU A 157 -2.97 8.82 9.47
CA GLU A 157 -1.80 9.70 9.50
C GLU A 157 -0.67 9.22 8.58
N LYS A 158 -0.50 7.89 8.45
CA LYS A 158 0.50 7.27 7.58
C LYS A 158 0.10 7.25 6.10
N LYS A 159 -1.20 7.42 5.81
CA LYS A 159 -1.75 7.33 4.46
C LYS A 159 -2.86 8.36 4.25
N SER A 160 -2.44 9.55 3.83
CA SER A 160 -3.32 10.69 3.56
C SER A 160 -4.01 10.64 2.19
N LYS A 161 -3.52 9.79 1.29
CA LYS A 161 -4.11 9.56 -0.05
C LYS A 161 -4.35 8.09 -0.26
N LEU A 162 -5.59 7.76 -0.62
CA LEU A 162 -6.01 6.40 -0.94
C LEU A 162 -5.78 6.12 -2.42
N GLU A 163 -5.20 4.96 -2.69
CA GLU A 163 -5.08 4.35 -4.01
C GLU A 163 -6.14 3.25 -4.14
N PRO A 164 -6.47 2.78 -5.35
CA PRO A 164 -7.54 1.80 -5.57
C PRO A 164 -7.44 0.54 -4.69
N ASN A 165 -6.23 0.08 -4.39
CA ASN A 165 -6.00 -1.10 -3.55
C ASN A 165 -6.31 -0.87 -2.06
N ASP A 166 -6.35 0.38 -1.59
CA ASP A 166 -6.63 0.68 -0.19
C ASP A 166 -8.11 0.52 0.17
N TYR A 167 -8.96 0.44 -0.84
CA TYR A 167 -10.40 0.24 -0.69
C TYR A 167 -10.81 -1.23 -0.51
N PHE A 168 -9.86 -2.17 -0.59
CA PHE A 168 -10.13 -3.56 -0.24
C PHE A 168 -10.33 -3.70 1.27
N ASN A 169 -11.44 -4.34 1.62
CA ASN A 169 -11.67 -4.88 2.94
C ASN A 169 -10.90 -6.20 3.07
N TYR A 170 -10.75 -6.71 4.29
CA TYR A 170 -10.34 -8.09 4.50
C TYR A 170 -11.14 -8.76 5.61
N ILE A 171 -11.33 -10.07 5.46
CA ILE A 171 -11.66 -10.98 6.56
C ILE A 171 -10.44 -11.86 6.85
N GLU A 172 -10.26 -12.25 8.10
CA GLU A 172 -9.28 -13.24 8.53
C GLU A 172 -9.98 -14.57 8.79
N ILE A 173 -9.48 -15.64 8.17
CA ILE A 173 -9.96 -17.02 8.32
C ILE A 173 -8.81 -17.93 8.74
N ASN A 174 -9.11 -19.10 9.29
CA ASN A 174 -8.11 -19.99 9.91
C ASN A 174 -7.22 -20.77 8.92
N ARG A 175 -7.43 -20.65 7.61
CA ARG A 175 -6.58 -21.22 6.55
C ARG A 175 -6.64 -20.42 5.26
N LYS A 176 -5.68 -20.66 4.35
CA LYS A 176 -5.73 -20.13 2.99
C LYS A 176 -6.80 -20.85 2.15
N LEU A 177 -7.50 -20.09 1.30
CA LEU A 177 -8.38 -20.62 0.26
C LEU A 177 -7.57 -20.97 -1.01
N THR A 178 -8.01 -22.01 -1.71
CA THR A 178 -7.52 -22.28 -3.08
C THR A 178 -8.14 -21.29 -4.08
N GLU A 179 -7.54 -21.16 -5.27
CA GLU A 179 -8.10 -20.31 -6.33
C GLU A 179 -9.51 -20.78 -6.74
N ASP A 180 -9.71 -22.09 -6.87
CA ASP A 180 -11.03 -22.67 -7.19
C ASP A 180 -12.08 -22.34 -6.12
N GLN A 181 -11.72 -22.42 -4.83
CA GLN A 181 -12.61 -22.00 -3.74
C GLN A 181 -12.98 -20.52 -3.84
N ILE A 182 -12.03 -19.65 -4.17
CA ILE A 182 -12.29 -18.21 -4.31
C ILE A 182 -13.25 -17.94 -5.47
N THR A 183 -13.04 -18.58 -6.61
CA THR A 183 -13.94 -18.47 -7.76
C THR A 183 -15.33 -18.97 -7.40
N GLU A 184 -15.43 -20.15 -6.79
CA GLU A 184 -16.70 -20.76 -6.40
C GLU A 184 -17.49 -19.87 -5.40
N ILE A 185 -16.81 -19.31 -4.39
CA ILE A 185 -17.41 -18.38 -3.43
C ILE A 185 -17.84 -17.09 -4.12
N SER A 186 -17.01 -16.54 -5.01
CA SER A 186 -17.31 -15.31 -5.76
C SER A 186 -18.56 -15.47 -6.62
N ASP A 187 -18.69 -16.60 -7.32
CA ASP A 187 -19.84 -16.90 -8.18
C ASP A 187 -21.11 -17.08 -7.34
N GLU A 188 -21.02 -17.84 -6.24
CA GLU A 188 -22.16 -18.07 -5.34
C GLU A 188 -22.66 -16.77 -4.69
N ILE A 189 -21.76 -15.90 -4.22
CA ILE A 189 -22.16 -14.59 -3.68
C ILE A 189 -22.84 -13.74 -4.76
N ASN A 190 -22.26 -13.66 -5.96
CA ASN A 190 -22.86 -12.86 -7.03
C ASN A 190 -24.21 -13.44 -7.48
N GLN A 191 -24.43 -14.75 -7.38
CA GLN A 191 -25.74 -15.37 -7.58
C GLN A 191 -26.76 -14.90 -6.52
N PHE A 192 -26.39 -14.88 -5.24
CA PHE A 192 -27.21 -14.30 -4.17
C PHE A 192 -27.42 -12.79 -4.30
N ILE A 193 -26.62 -12.08 -5.08
CA ILE A 193 -26.83 -10.66 -5.37
C ILE A 193 -27.79 -10.48 -6.56
N THR A 194 -27.67 -11.31 -7.59
CA THR A 194 -28.30 -11.06 -8.90
C THR A 194 -29.51 -11.95 -9.19
N GLU A 195 -29.38 -13.27 -9.02
CA GLU A 195 -30.40 -14.24 -9.42
C GLU A 195 -31.35 -14.61 -8.29
N SER A 196 -30.86 -14.63 -7.04
CA SER A 196 -31.63 -15.05 -5.86
C SER A 196 -31.40 -14.11 -4.68
N PRO A 197 -31.80 -12.83 -4.80
CA PRO A 197 -31.60 -11.84 -3.75
C PRO A 197 -32.36 -12.21 -2.48
N GLN A 198 -31.66 -12.12 -1.34
CA GLN A 198 -32.23 -12.35 -0.02
C GLN A 198 -32.72 -11.04 0.58
N GLU A 199 -33.79 -11.11 1.36
CA GLU A 199 -34.21 -10.02 2.25
C GLU A 199 -33.28 -9.93 3.45
N ILE A 200 -33.05 -8.71 3.94
CA ILE A 200 -32.26 -8.45 5.13
C ILE A 200 -33.16 -7.83 6.18
N THR A 201 -33.29 -8.51 7.31
CA THR A 201 -34.15 -8.09 8.41
C THR A 201 -33.33 -7.85 9.68
N VAL A 202 -33.89 -7.01 10.56
CA VAL A 202 -33.31 -6.66 11.85
C VAL A 202 -34.24 -7.17 12.92
N VAL A 203 -33.70 -8.00 13.82
CA VAL A 203 -34.41 -8.48 15.00
C VAL A 203 -33.77 -7.88 16.25
N GLU A 204 -34.57 -7.20 17.05
CA GLU A 204 -34.16 -6.59 18.32
C GLU A 204 -34.72 -7.41 19.48
N LYS A 205 -33.85 -7.81 20.42
CA LYS A 205 -34.27 -8.40 21.69
C LYS A 205 -33.69 -7.57 22.84
N ILE A 206 -34.56 -7.26 23.80
CA ILE A 206 -34.12 -6.77 25.11
C ILE A 206 -33.60 -8.00 25.85
N SER A 207 -32.36 -7.94 26.31
CA SER A 207 -31.67 -9.06 26.96
C SER A 207 -32.36 -9.46 28.27
N ASP A 208 -33.24 -10.44 28.21
CA ASP A 208 -33.70 -11.26 29.33
C ASP A 208 -32.90 -12.58 29.46
N GLY A 209 -31.88 -12.74 28.61
CA GLY A 209 -30.90 -13.83 28.61
C GLY A 209 -30.17 -13.89 27.27
N THR A 210 -28.96 -14.46 27.24
CA THR A 210 -28.17 -14.68 26.02
C THR A 210 -28.37 -16.09 25.44
N ASP A 211 -29.45 -16.78 25.82
CA ASP A 211 -29.65 -18.19 25.51
C ASP A 211 -29.70 -18.43 23.99
N GLY A 212 -28.73 -19.20 23.49
CA GLY A 212 -28.62 -19.59 22.08
C GLY A 212 -27.98 -18.56 21.16
N VAL A 213 -27.37 -17.49 21.67
CA VAL A 213 -26.66 -16.48 20.86
C VAL A 213 -25.18 -16.40 21.24
N ASP A 214 -24.30 -16.53 20.25
CA ASP A 214 -22.86 -16.33 20.44
C ASP A 214 -22.55 -14.84 20.69
N THR A 215 -22.10 -14.52 21.90
CA THR A 215 -21.76 -13.16 22.33
C THR A 215 -20.26 -12.86 22.26
N SER A 216 -19.43 -13.78 21.76
CA SER A 216 -17.96 -13.61 21.66
C SER A 216 -17.54 -12.38 20.85
N LYS A 217 -18.39 -11.91 19.94
CA LYS A 217 -18.17 -10.75 19.06
C LYS A 217 -18.63 -9.41 19.66
N ILE A 218 -19.15 -9.41 20.89
CA ILE A 218 -19.68 -8.21 21.56
C ILE A 218 -18.55 -7.52 22.34
N PRO A 219 -18.39 -6.18 22.25
CA PRO A 219 -17.36 -5.47 22.98
C PRO A 219 -17.47 -5.64 24.50
N GLU A 220 -16.32 -5.73 25.19
CA GLU A 220 -16.26 -5.95 26.66
C GLU A 220 -16.97 -4.85 27.47
N ASP A 221 -16.95 -3.61 26.98
CA ASP A 221 -17.59 -2.45 27.62
C ASP A 221 -19.09 -2.31 27.26
N TYR A 222 -19.66 -3.26 26.52
CA TYR A 222 -21.09 -3.31 26.21
C TYR A 222 -21.85 -4.12 27.26
N ASP A 223 -22.53 -3.42 28.18
CA ASP A 223 -23.33 -4.07 29.23
C ASP A 223 -24.59 -4.72 28.66
N LEU A 224 -24.50 -6.02 28.35
CA LEU A 224 -25.61 -6.81 27.81
C LEU A 224 -26.81 -6.92 28.75
N SER A 225 -26.65 -6.71 30.07
CA SER A 225 -27.80 -6.72 30.99
C SER A 225 -28.69 -5.49 30.83
N LYS A 226 -28.18 -4.44 30.18
CA LYS A 226 -28.88 -3.16 29.96
C LYS A 226 -28.99 -2.77 28.48
N GLY A 227 -28.20 -3.40 27.61
CA GLY A 227 -28.14 -3.16 26.17
C GLY A 227 -29.20 -3.90 25.37
N ILE A 228 -29.18 -3.66 24.06
CA ILE A 228 -30.09 -4.26 23.07
C ILE A 228 -29.29 -5.24 22.23
N LEU A 229 -29.72 -6.51 22.24
CA LEU A 229 -29.15 -7.52 21.36
C LEU A 229 -29.82 -7.41 20.00
N ARG A 230 -29.06 -6.89 19.02
CA ARG A 230 -29.50 -6.73 17.64
C ARG A 230 -28.92 -7.82 16.77
N THR A 231 -29.77 -8.57 16.09
CA THR A 231 -29.40 -9.62 15.15
C THR A 231 -29.78 -9.22 13.74
N ILE A 232 -28.84 -9.36 12.82
CA ILE A 232 -29.06 -9.21 11.38
C ILE A 232 -29.30 -10.58 10.80
N GLN A 233 -30.38 -10.70 10.03
CA GLN A 233 -30.71 -11.92 9.29
C GLN A 233 -30.65 -11.64 7.80
N ILE A 234 -29.96 -12.51 7.04
CA ILE A 234 -29.89 -12.45 5.58
C ILE A 234 -30.59 -13.71 5.06
N GLY A 235 -31.88 -13.59 4.73
CA GLY A 235 -32.74 -14.74 4.45
C GLY A 235 -32.53 -15.86 5.47
N ASP A 236 -32.41 -17.10 4.98
CA ASP A 236 -32.04 -18.26 5.79
C ASP A 236 -30.53 -18.56 5.77
N ILE A 237 -29.70 -17.60 5.30
CA ILE A 237 -28.27 -17.79 5.06
C ILE A 237 -27.44 -17.40 6.28
N ASP A 238 -27.77 -16.28 6.90
CA ASP A 238 -27.01 -15.69 7.99
C ASP A 238 -27.93 -15.21 9.10
N SER A 239 -27.51 -15.37 10.35
CA SER A 239 -28.19 -14.81 11.52
C SER A 239 -27.15 -14.49 12.60
N ASN A 240 -26.57 -13.29 12.53
CA ASN A 240 -25.45 -12.89 13.37
C ASN A 240 -25.76 -11.63 14.20
N PRO A 241 -25.34 -11.59 15.48
CA PRO A 241 -25.38 -10.36 16.26
C PRO A 241 -24.53 -9.27 15.62
N CYS A 242 -25.14 -8.16 15.24
CA CYS A 242 -24.43 -7.04 14.64
C CYS A 242 -25.18 -5.74 14.90
N CYS A 243 -24.43 -4.71 15.29
CA CYS A 243 -24.94 -3.37 15.53
C CYS A 243 -24.77 -2.42 14.33
N GLY A 244 -24.13 -2.88 13.23
CA GLY A 244 -23.84 -2.07 12.06
C GLY A 244 -25.06 -1.68 11.22
N THR A 245 -24.86 -0.80 10.25
CA THR A 245 -25.90 -0.43 9.27
C THR A 245 -25.89 -1.39 8.09
N HIS A 246 -27.06 -1.90 7.70
CA HIS A 246 -27.19 -2.90 6.63
C HIS A 246 -28.16 -2.46 5.55
N LEU A 247 -27.97 -3.04 4.36
CA LEU A 247 -28.90 -2.94 3.24
C LEU A 247 -30.22 -3.66 3.58
N LYS A 248 -31.26 -3.47 2.75
CA LYS A 248 -32.55 -4.17 2.86
C LYS A 248 -32.59 -5.48 2.08
N SER A 249 -31.71 -5.63 1.09
CA SER A 249 -31.59 -6.83 0.29
C SER A 249 -30.16 -6.99 -0.23
N THR A 250 -29.72 -8.24 -0.43
CA THR A 250 -28.41 -8.55 -1.02
C THR A 250 -28.27 -7.98 -2.44
N SER A 251 -29.37 -7.77 -3.17
CA SER A 251 -29.35 -7.08 -4.48
C SER A 251 -28.72 -5.69 -4.43
N GLN A 252 -28.82 -4.99 -3.30
CA GLN A 252 -28.29 -3.64 -3.15
C GLN A 252 -26.77 -3.60 -2.92
N ILE A 253 -26.13 -4.77 -2.71
CA ILE A 253 -24.67 -4.91 -2.73
C ILE A 253 -24.16 -4.57 -4.14
N GLY A 254 -24.92 -4.93 -5.18
CA GLY A 254 -24.65 -4.66 -6.59
C GLY A 254 -23.60 -5.60 -7.19
N SER A 255 -22.44 -5.74 -6.58
CA SER A 255 -21.42 -6.73 -6.96
C SER A 255 -20.42 -6.93 -5.82
N ILE A 256 -19.74 -8.08 -5.81
CA ILE A 256 -18.57 -8.30 -4.98
C ILE A 256 -17.38 -8.70 -5.87
N LEU A 257 -16.19 -8.21 -5.52
CA LEU A 257 -14.92 -8.68 -6.06
C LEU A 257 -14.09 -9.25 -4.92
N ILE A 258 -13.68 -10.51 -5.04
CA ILE A 258 -12.76 -11.20 -4.11
C ILE A 258 -11.43 -11.41 -4.83
N LEU A 259 -10.32 -11.07 -4.17
CA LEU A 259 -9.00 -11.27 -4.76
C LEU A 259 -8.50 -12.70 -4.54
N PRO A 260 -7.89 -13.34 -5.57
CA PRO A 260 -7.17 -14.60 -5.41
C PRO A 260 -5.99 -14.48 -4.44
N ASN A 261 -5.33 -13.33 -4.45
CA ASN A 261 -4.19 -13.03 -3.59
C ASN A 261 -4.65 -12.90 -2.14
N GLN A 262 -3.97 -13.62 -1.26
CA GLN A 262 -4.21 -13.63 0.18
C GLN A 262 -2.90 -13.40 0.93
N THR A 263 -3.00 -12.81 2.11
CA THR A 263 -1.84 -12.61 2.99
C THR A 263 -1.93 -13.57 4.16
N THR A 264 -0.92 -14.42 4.35
CA THR A 264 -0.82 -15.26 5.55
C THR A 264 -0.50 -14.39 6.77
N VAL A 265 -1.25 -14.61 7.85
CA VAL A 265 -1.08 -13.97 9.16
C VAL A 265 -0.54 -15.03 10.14
N ARG A 266 -0.38 -14.68 11.42
CA ARG A 266 0.11 -15.58 12.48
C ARG A 266 -0.50 -16.98 12.36
N GLY A 267 0.36 -18.01 12.31
CA GLY A 267 -0.08 -19.41 12.20
C GLY A 267 -0.60 -19.76 10.80
N SER A 268 -1.75 -20.44 10.74
CA SER A 268 -2.41 -20.81 9.49
C SER A 268 -3.37 -19.74 8.96
N ASN A 269 -3.60 -18.66 9.72
CA ASN A 269 -4.60 -17.67 9.39
C ASN A 269 -4.28 -16.96 8.06
N SER A 270 -5.32 -16.60 7.31
CA SER A 270 -5.18 -15.93 6.02
C SER A 270 -6.17 -14.80 5.88
N ARG A 271 -5.71 -13.67 5.30
CA ARG A 271 -6.55 -12.53 4.95
C ARG A 271 -7.05 -12.68 3.52
N VAL A 272 -8.37 -12.79 3.40
CA VAL A 272 -9.09 -12.78 2.13
C VAL A 272 -9.58 -11.36 1.89
N TYR A 273 -9.18 -10.79 0.75
CA TYR A 273 -9.49 -9.41 0.41
C TYR A 273 -10.71 -9.33 -0.50
N PHE A 274 -11.62 -8.39 -0.20
CA PHE A 274 -12.83 -8.20 -0.99
C PHE A 274 -13.26 -6.73 -1.04
N MET A 275 -14.11 -6.39 -2.00
CA MET A 275 -14.78 -5.09 -2.07
C MET A 275 -16.16 -5.24 -2.71
N CYS A 276 -17.09 -4.34 -2.37
CA CYS A 276 -18.48 -4.40 -2.81
C CYS A 276 -18.94 -3.12 -3.52
N GLY A 277 -19.98 -3.25 -4.34
CA GLY A 277 -20.75 -2.14 -4.87
C GLY A 277 -19.94 -1.15 -5.69
N LYS A 278 -20.05 0.15 -5.36
CA LYS A 278 -19.39 1.20 -6.15
C LYS A 278 -17.86 1.06 -6.18
N ARG A 279 -17.24 0.52 -5.13
CA ARG A 279 -15.79 0.26 -5.08
C ARG A 279 -15.33 -0.68 -6.19
N VAL A 280 -16.14 -1.71 -6.51
CA VAL A 280 -15.86 -2.66 -7.60
C VAL A 280 -15.84 -1.93 -8.95
N ALA A 281 -16.85 -1.08 -9.21
CA ALA A 281 -16.93 -0.32 -10.46
C ALA A 281 -15.76 0.66 -10.63
N ASP A 282 -15.36 1.34 -9.55
CA ASP A 282 -14.23 2.27 -9.58
C ASP A 282 -12.89 1.54 -9.73
N TYR A 283 -12.72 0.39 -9.07
CA TYR A 283 -11.56 -0.48 -9.25
C TYR A 283 -11.47 -1.00 -10.69
N ALA A 284 -12.57 -1.48 -11.28
CA ALA A 284 -12.62 -1.95 -12.66
C ALA A 284 -12.22 -0.85 -13.66
N LYS A 285 -12.66 0.40 -13.46
CA LYS A 285 -12.23 1.55 -14.28
C LYS A 285 -10.71 1.78 -14.18
N SER A 286 -10.16 1.72 -12.97
CA SER A 286 -8.72 1.88 -12.75
C SER A 286 -7.90 0.74 -13.36
N ALA A 287 -8.36 -0.50 -13.19
CA ALA A 287 -7.75 -1.69 -13.77
C ALA A 287 -7.77 -1.64 -15.30
N ASN A 288 -8.91 -1.27 -15.90
CA ASN A 288 -9.02 -1.11 -17.36
C ASN A 288 -8.12 0.00 -17.90
N LYS A 289 -7.98 1.13 -17.18
CA LYS A 289 -7.05 2.20 -17.55
C LYS A 289 -5.60 1.71 -17.53
N THR A 290 -5.23 0.93 -16.51
CA THR A 290 -3.90 0.34 -16.37
C THR A 290 -3.62 -0.63 -17.53
N LEU A 291 -4.54 -1.56 -17.78
CA LEU A 291 -4.45 -2.52 -18.89
C LEU A 291 -4.36 -1.82 -20.26
N SER A 292 -5.17 -0.78 -20.47
CA SER A 292 -5.15 0.02 -21.70
C SER A 292 -3.82 0.75 -21.90
N ASN A 293 -3.21 1.28 -20.83
CA ASN A 293 -1.89 1.89 -20.93
C ASN A 293 -0.82 0.83 -21.24
N SER A 294 -0.86 -0.32 -20.57
CA SER A 294 0.09 -1.41 -20.80
C SER A 294 0.04 -1.95 -22.23
N LYS A 295 -1.16 -2.19 -22.78
CA LYS A 295 -1.31 -2.71 -24.15
C LYS A 295 -0.82 -1.70 -25.20
N ASN A 296 -1.00 -0.40 -24.97
CA ASN A 296 -0.50 0.66 -25.84
C ASN A 296 1.03 0.74 -25.81
N LEU A 297 1.64 0.71 -24.62
CA LEU A 297 3.10 0.70 -24.45
C LEU A 297 3.74 -0.51 -25.12
N LEU A 298 3.09 -1.67 -25.06
CA LEU A 298 3.55 -2.91 -25.69
C LEU A 298 3.11 -3.06 -27.16
N SER A 299 2.29 -2.13 -27.66
CA SER A 299 1.68 -2.18 -29.00
C SER A 299 1.07 -3.56 -29.31
N CYS A 300 0.13 -4.00 -28.47
CA CYS A 300 -0.49 -5.32 -28.57
C CYS A 300 -1.96 -5.30 -28.13
N SER A 301 -2.67 -6.42 -28.34
CA SER A 301 -4.00 -6.63 -27.76
C SER A 301 -3.91 -7.00 -26.28
N GLU A 302 -5.03 -6.88 -25.55
CA GLU A 302 -5.08 -7.15 -24.10
C GLU A 302 -4.65 -8.58 -23.75
N SER A 303 -5.08 -9.56 -24.53
CA SER A 303 -4.71 -10.97 -24.33
C SER A 303 -3.22 -11.26 -24.59
N GLN A 304 -2.54 -10.40 -25.36
CA GLN A 304 -1.13 -10.56 -25.70
C GLN A 304 -0.18 -9.88 -24.71
N VAL A 305 -0.71 -9.08 -23.76
CA VAL A 305 0.12 -8.36 -22.78
C VAL A 305 1.07 -9.31 -22.02
N PRO A 306 0.62 -10.46 -21.46
CA PRO A 306 1.53 -11.38 -20.75
C PRO A 306 2.63 -11.94 -21.65
N GLU A 307 2.26 -12.42 -22.84
CA GLU A 307 3.21 -12.98 -23.81
C GLU A 307 4.27 -11.94 -24.25
N LYS A 308 3.85 -10.70 -24.47
CA LYS A 308 4.76 -9.60 -24.86
C LYS A 308 5.76 -9.27 -23.75
N ILE A 309 5.32 -9.27 -22.50
CA ILE A 309 6.20 -9.07 -21.33
C ILE A 309 7.22 -10.22 -21.26
N GLU A 310 6.78 -11.46 -21.39
CA GLU A 310 7.68 -12.62 -21.37
C GLU A 310 8.71 -12.56 -22.52
N ARG A 311 8.26 -12.20 -23.72
CA ARG A 311 9.13 -12.02 -24.89
C ARG A 311 10.17 -10.92 -24.69
N GLN A 312 9.79 -9.79 -24.10
CA GLN A 312 10.75 -8.74 -23.74
C GLN A 312 11.79 -9.23 -22.73
N GLY A 313 11.36 -9.98 -21.71
CA GLY A 313 12.27 -10.61 -20.75
C GLY A 313 13.27 -11.57 -21.41
N LYS A 314 12.80 -12.43 -22.32
CA LYS A 314 13.65 -13.33 -23.12
C LYS A 314 14.62 -12.56 -24.02
N LEU A 315 14.17 -11.49 -24.66
CA LEU A 315 15.01 -10.64 -25.49
C LEU A 315 16.13 -9.96 -24.67
N LEU A 316 15.81 -9.42 -23.50
CA LEU A 316 16.81 -8.83 -22.60
C LEU A 316 17.86 -9.86 -22.18
N GLN A 317 17.45 -11.08 -21.82
CA GLN A 317 18.38 -12.16 -21.51
C GLN A 317 19.29 -12.52 -22.70
N GLN A 318 18.76 -12.55 -23.93
CA GLN A 318 19.55 -12.81 -25.14
C GLN A 318 20.52 -11.66 -25.45
N LEU A 319 20.09 -10.41 -25.28
CA LEU A 319 20.94 -9.24 -25.46
C LEU A 319 22.11 -9.25 -24.47
N ASN A 320 21.87 -9.54 -23.19
CA ASN A 320 22.93 -9.63 -22.18
C ASN A 320 23.94 -10.75 -22.50
N LYS A 321 23.46 -11.92 -22.97
CA LYS A 321 24.37 -13.00 -23.42
C LYS A 321 25.24 -12.57 -24.60
N ARG A 322 24.65 -11.85 -25.56
CA ARG A 322 25.38 -11.34 -26.73
C ARG A 322 26.37 -10.24 -26.33
N GLU A 323 26.00 -9.38 -25.39
CA GLU A 323 26.88 -8.37 -24.80
C GLU A 323 28.09 -9.02 -24.14
N HIS A 324 27.90 -10.01 -23.25
CA HIS A 324 29.03 -10.73 -22.64
C HIS A 324 29.92 -11.43 -23.67
N TYR A 325 29.36 -12.01 -24.73
CA TYR A 325 30.17 -12.60 -25.80
C TYR A 325 31.11 -11.56 -26.43
N TRP A 326 30.60 -10.36 -26.73
CA TRP A 326 31.40 -9.28 -27.31
C TRP A 326 32.39 -8.69 -26.31
N ILE A 327 32.01 -8.56 -25.04
CA ILE A 327 32.93 -8.17 -23.96
C ILE A 327 34.12 -9.14 -23.91
N ASN A 328 33.88 -10.45 -23.93
CA ASN A 328 34.96 -11.44 -23.91
C ASN A 328 35.85 -11.35 -25.17
N LYS A 329 35.26 -11.11 -26.35
CA LYS A 329 36.03 -10.92 -27.59
C LYS A 329 36.88 -9.65 -27.56
N LEU A 330 36.33 -8.54 -27.08
CA LEU A 330 37.05 -7.28 -26.94
C LEU A 330 38.14 -7.40 -25.88
N ALA A 331 37.86 -8.06 -24.76
CA ALA A 331 38.83 -8.33 -23.70
C ALA A 331 40.03 -9.15 -24.19
N HIS A 332 39.80 -10.14 -25.05
CA HIS A 332 40.86 -10.92 -25.68
C HIS A 332 41.76 -10.09 -26.57
N ILE A 333 41.18 -9.30 -27.47
CA ILE A 333 41.93 -8.39 -28.35
C ILE A 333 42.72 -7.39 -27.50
N ALA A 334 42.05 -6.75 -26.53
CA ALA A 334 42.62 -5.81 -25.58
C ALA A 334 43.83 -6.40 -24.83
N SER A 335 43.69 -7.65 -24.36
CA SER A 335 44.75 -8.31 -23.59
C SER A 335 45.95 -8.68 -24.46
N GLU A 336 45.75 -9.20 -25.66
CA GLU A 336 46.86 -9.55 -26.57
C GLU A 336 47.60 -8.30 -27.09
N GLY A 337 46.88 -7.20 -27.33
CA GLY A 337 47.52 -5.94 -27.69
C GLY A 337 48.29 -5.30 -26.54
N LEU A 338 47.73 -5.27 -25.31
CA LEU A 338 48.46 -4.84 -24.12
C LEU A 338 49.73 -5.66 -23.90
N LYS A 339 49.66 -6.99 -24.06
CA LYS A 339 50.80 -7.90 -23.99
C LYS A 339 51.86 -7.56 -25.05
N SER A 340 51.43 -7.31 -26.28
CA SER A 340 52.32 -6.93 -27.38
C SER A 340 53.02 -5.59 -27.09
N SER A 341 52.28 -4.58 -26.62
CA SER A 341 52.81 -3.27 -26.19
C SER A 341 53.81 -3.38 -25.04
N LEU A 342 53.56 -4.27 -24.06
CA LEU A 342 54.49 -4.55 -22.97
C LEU A 342 55.78 -5.23 -23.45
N LYS A 343 55.70 -6.17 -24.40
CA LYS A 343 56.89 -6.86 -24.96
C LYS A 343 57.73 -5.95 -25.85
N ALA A 344 57.09 -5.16 -26.71
CA ALA A 344 57.77 -4.36 -27.74
C ALA A 344 58.56 -3.17 -27.18
N SER A 345 58.14 -2.62 -26.05
CA SER A 345 58.58 -1.29 -25.65
C SER A 345 59.83 -1.23 -24.77
N GLY A 346 60.25 -2.36 -24.19
CA GLY A 346 61.21 -2.35 -23.07
C GLY A 346 60.73 -1.55 -21.85
N LYS A 347 59.55 -0.91 -21.92
CA LYS A 347 58.90 -0.15 -20.86
C LYS A 347 57.85 -1.04 -20.21
N LYS A 348 57.87 -1.08 -18.89
CA LYS A 348 56.96 -1.87 -18.08
C LYS A 348 55.58 -1.20 -17.90
N ARG A 349 55.13 -0.36 -18.84
CA ARG A 349 53.93 0.50 -18.69
C ARG A 349 53.03 0.46 -19.92
N ALA A 350 51.77 0.07 -19.76
CA ALA A 350 50.77 0.06 -20.84
C ALA A 350 49.40 0.53 -20.35
N TYR A 351 48.53 0.97 -21.26
CA TYR A 351 47.16 1.32 -20.90
C TYR A 351 46.16 0.87 -21.97
N PHE A 352 44.93 0.65 -21.53
CA PHE A 352 43.76 0.45 -22.37
C PHE A 352 42.70 1.48 -21.97
N MET A 353 42.01 2.05 -22.93
CA MET A 353 40.93 3.00 -22.68
C MET A 353 39.77 2.78 -23.66
N GLU A 354 38.58 2.57 -23.12
CA GLU A 354 37.32 2.52 -23.89
C GLU A 354 36.41 3.67 -23.45
N ASP A 355 36.03 4.54 -24.39
CA ASP A 355 35.42 5.85 -24.11
C ASP A 355 33.92 5.95 -24.42
N GLN A 356 33.31 4.88 -24.93
CA GLN A 356 31.87 4.88 -25.23
C GLN A 356 31.10 3.82 -24.44
N PHE A 357 31.67 2.62 -24.27
CA PHE A 357 31.05 1.48 -23.57
C PHE A 357 32.03 0.79 -22.62
N GLY A 358 32.87 1.57 -21.94
CA GLY A 358 33.91 1.07 -21.06
C GLY A 358 33.37 0.66 -19.71
N THR A 359 32.64 -0.45 -19.65
CA THR A 359 32.03 -0.94 -18.41
C THR A 359 33.09 -1.54 -17.49
N LEU A 360 32.81 -1.55 -16.19
CA LEU A 360 33.64 -2.26 -15.21
C LEU A 360 33.83 -3.73 -15.60
N GLU A 361 32.78 -4.35 -16.14
CA GLU A 361 32.80 -5.74 -16.55
C GLU A 361 33.82 -6.01 -17.66
N LEU A 362 33.89 -5.14 -18.67
CA LEU A 362 34.95 -5.21 -19.69
C LEU A 362 36.34 -5.15 -19.06
N LEU A 363 36.58 -4.18 -18.18
CA LEU A 363 37.90 -4.03 -17.54
C LEU A 363 38.26 -5.26 -16.69
N LEU A 364 37.28 -5.85 -16.01
CA LEU A 364 37.49 -7.05 -15.21
C LEU A 364 37.82 -8.28 -16.07
N GLU A 365 37.21 -8.42 -17.24
CA GLU A 365 37.54 -9.53 -18.14
C GLU A 365 38.92 -9.34 -18.78
N ILE A 366 39.29 -8.10 -19.17
CA ILE A 366 40.65 -7.77 -19.60
C ILE A 366 41.64 -8.12 -18.48
N PHE A 367 41.37 -7.69 -17.25
CA PHE A 367 42.21 -7.99 -16.10
C PHE A 367 42.41 -9.49 -15.90
N LYS A 368 41.32 -10.26 -15.96
CA LYS A 368 41.35 -11.72 -15.77
C LYS A 368 42.24 -12.38 -16.83
N GLU A 369 42.09 -11.98 -18.08
CA GLU A 369 42.84 -12.55 -19.19
C GLU A 369 44.32 -12.15 -19.16
N ILE A 370 44.62 -10.86 -19.04
CA ILE A 370 46.00 -10.38 -19.01
C ILE A 370 46.77 -10.87 -17.78
N SER A 371 46.09 -11.06 -16.64
CA SER A 371 46.72 -11.57 -15.41
C SER A 371 47.31 -12.97 -15.56
N THR A 372 46.76 -13.80 -16.45
CA THR A 372 47.31 -15.13 -16.73
C THR A 372 48.68 -15.04 -17.39
N VAL A 373 48.86 -14.05 -18.27
CA VAL A 373 50.11 -13.79 -18.99
C VAL A 373 51.14 -13.10 -18.10
N LEU A 374 50.70 -12.13 -17.29
CA LEU A 374 51.59 -11.33 -16.44
C LEU A 374 52.31 -12.14 -15.35
N LYS A 375 51.69 -13.22 -14.85
CA LYS A 375 52.27 -14.04 -13.76
C LYS A 375 53.47 -14.89 -14.18
N GLY A 376 53.76 -15.03 -15.48
CA GLY A 376 54.87 -15.84 -15.99
C GLY A 376 55.93 -15.05 -16.77
N ASP A 377 55.52 -14.01 -17.51
CA ASP A 377 56.37 -13.38 -18.52
C ASP A 377 57.04 -12.07 -18.05
N PHE A 378 56.64 -11.49 -16.92
CA PHE A 378 57.05 -10.14 -16.52
C PHE A 378 57.37 -10.03 -15.03
N GLU A 379 58.60 -9.59 -14.70
CA GLU A 379 59.02 -9.32 -13.32
C GLU A 379 58.48 -8.00 -12.75
N ALA A 380 58.10 -7.06 -13.62
CA ALA A 380 57.39 -5.84 -13.20
C ALA A 380 56.58 -5.23 -14.35
N TYR A 381 55.44 -4.62 -14.00
CA TYR A 381 54.48 -3.98 -14.90
C TYR A 381 53.62 -2.93 -14.17
N GLU A 382 53.12 -1.95 -14.91
CA GLU A 382 52.13 -0.98 -14.48
C GLU A 382 51.12 -0.81 -15.62
N ILE A 383 49.90 -1.28 -15.42
CA ILE A 383 48.85 -1.24 -16.44
C ILE A 383 47.67 -0.45 -15.92
N ILE A 384 47.16 0.47 -16.73
CA ILE A 384 45.94 1.22 -16.42
C ILE A 384 44.86 0.80 -17.42
N LEU A 385 43.73 0.30 -16.91
CA LEU A 385 42.55 0.00 -17.72
C LEU A 385 41.48 1.04 -17.36
N CYS A 386 41.07 1.82 -18.34
CA CYS A 386 40.07 2.88 -18.19
C CYS A 386 38.83 2.52 -19.00
N GLY A 387 37.67 2.65 -18.36
CA GLY A 387 36.39 2.45 -19.02
C GLY A 387 35.47 3.62 -18.70
N TYR A 388 34.84 4.18 -19.71
CA TYR A 388 33.92 5.29 -19.59
C TYR A 388 32.56 5.00 -20.23
N GLU A 389 31.50 5.44 -19.56
CA GLU A 389 30.13 5.34 -20.02
C GLU A 389 29.59 6.75 -20.29
N ARG A 390 29.62 7.13 -21.57
CA ARG A 390 29.31 8.49 -22.02
C ARG A 390 27.87 8.92 -21.74
N GLN A 391 26.93 7.98 -21.64
CA GLN A 391 25.53 8.31 -21.34
C GLN A 391 25.32 8.75 -19.90
N SER A 392 26.04 8.12 -18.95
CA SER A 392 25.91 8.42 -17.53
C SER A 392 26.98 9.39 -17.02
N ASN A 393 27.95 9.74 -17.87
CA ASN A 393 29.17 10.45 -17.51
C ASN A 393 29.91 9.80 -16.32
N THR A 394 29.82 8.48 -16.20
CA THR A 394 30.50 7.72 -15.15
C THR A 394 31.58 6.82 -15.76
N GLY A 395 32.51 6.36 -14.93
CA GLY A 395 33.60 5.50 -15.40
C GLY A 395 34.10 4.54 -14.35
N SER A 396 34.97 3.64 -14.78
CA SER A 396 35.68 2.67 -13.96
C SER A 396 37.15 2.66 -14.35
N LEU A 397 38.00 2.36 -13.38
CA LEU A 397 39.44 2.32 -13.59
C LEU A 397 40.05 1.14 -12.83
N LEU A 398 40.92 0.39 -13.49
CA LEU A 398 41.76 -0.62 -12.86
C LEU A 398 43.23 -0.21 -12.98
N ILE A 399 43.98 -0.36 -11.89
CA ILE A 399 45.44 -0.20 -11.86
C ILE A 399 46.04 -1.55 -11.51
N LEU A 400 46.92 -2.07 -12.37
CA LEU A 400 47.54 -3.37 -12.22
C LEU A 400 49.05 -3.21 -12.06
N SER A 401 49.62 -3.84 -11.03
CA SER A 401 51.07 -3.92 -10.85
C SER A 401 51.42 -5.03 -9.85
N GLU A 402 52.64 -5.55 -9.93
CA GLU A 402 53.23 -6.42 -8.92
C GLU A 402 53.45 -5.73 -7.56
N SER A 403 53.56 -4.39 -7.55
CA SER A 403 53.89 -3.61 -6.34
C SER A 403 52.71 -2.77 -5.83
N GLY A 404 52.38 -2.94 -4.55
CA GLY A 404 51.36 -2.12 -3.89
C GLY A 404 51.74 -0.65 -3.75
N GLU A 405 53.04 -0.34 -3.65
CA GLU A 405 53.52 1.05 -3.61
C GLU A 405 53.32 1.76 -4.95
N LYS A 406 53.60 1.07 -6.07
CA LYS A 406 53.34 1.58 -7.42
C LYS A 406 51.85 1.83 -7.64
N ILE A 407 51.01 0.87 -7.24
CA ILE A 407 49.55 1.02 -7.28
C ILE A 407 49.10 2.26 -6.51
N SER A 408 49.60 2.45 -5.27
CA SER A 408 49.23 3.60 -4.44
C SER A 408 49.69 4.92 -5.05
N SER A 409 50.89 4.95 -5.65
CA SER A 409 51.43 6.13 -6.34
C SER A 409 50.58 6.51 -7.55
N LEU A 410 50.25 5.53 -8.40
CA LEU A 410 49.39 5.73 -9.57
C LEU A 410 47.97 6.14 -9.18
N ALA A 411 47.38 5.50 -8.17
CA ALA A 411 46.05 5.85 -7.69
C ALA A 411 45.99 7.29 -7.19
N SER A 412 47.01 7.74 -6.45
CA SER A 412 47.13 9.14 -6.00
C SER A 412 47.26 10.10 -7.18
N LYS A 413 48.12 9.78 -8.16
CA LYS A 413 48.29 10.59 -9.37
C LYS A 413 47.00 10.70 -10.17
N LEU A 414 46.33 9.58 -10.43
CA LEU A 414 45.04 9.54 -11.14
C LEU A 414 43.94 10.27 -10.36
N GLY A 415 43.90 10.14 -9.03
CA GLY A 415 42.96 10.87 -8.17
C GLY A 415 43.16 12.39 -8.21
N SER A 416 44.38 12.88 -8.46
CA SER A 416 44.63 14.32 -8.65
C SER A 416 44.05 14.87 -9.96
N MET A 417 43.83 14.01 -10.97
CA MET A 417 43.26 14.38 -12.27
C MET A 417 41.76 14.07 -12.36
N LEU A 418 41.28 13.07 -11.62
CA LEU A 418 39.90 12.60 -11.59
C LEU A 418 39.32 12.85 -10.20
N GLN A 419 38.69 14.00 -9.99
CA GLN A 419 38.31 14.43 -8.63
C GLN A 419 37.32 13.49 -7.94
N ASN A 420 36.49 12.81 -8.73
CA ASN A 420 35.48 11.87 -8.26
C ASN A 420 35.92 10.40 -8.30
N LEU A 421 37.22 10.14 -8.50
CA LEU A 421 37.76 8.79 -8.46
C LEU A 421 37.83 8.29 -7.01
N LYS A 422 37.05 7.26 -6.70
CA LYS A 422 37.11 6.55 -5.41
C LYS A 422 37.33 5.08 -5.64
N GLY A 423 38.28 4.49 -4.91
CA GLY A 423 38.64 3.10 -5.11
C GLY A 423 39.57 2.54 -4.05
N GLY A 424 39.84 1.25 -4.16
CA GLY A 424 40.68 0.51 -3.21
C GLY A 424 41.17 -0.82 -3.80
N GLY A 425 42.06 -1.48 -3.04
CA GLY A 425 42.67 -2.75 -3.43
C GLY A 425 44.18 -2.64 -3.66
N GLY A 426 44.82 -3.76 -4.03
CA GLY A 426 46.21 -3.75 -4.51
C GLY A 426 47.30 -3.51 -3.47
N LYS A 427 47.01 -3.54 -2.16
CA LYS A 427 48.01 -3.26 -1.10
C LYS A 427 49.26 -4.15 -1.15
N LYS A 428 49.17 -5.36 -1.73
CA LYS A 428 50.27 -6.31 -1.91
C LYS A 428 50.59 -6.58 -3.40
N GLY A 429 50.20 -5.66 -4.30
CA GLY A 429 50.18 -5.91 -5.74
C GLY A 429 48.86 -6.56 -6.21
N GLY A 430 48.78 -6.83 -7.52
CA GLY A 430 47.59 -7.35 -8.20
C GLY A 430 46.79 -6.23 -8.86
N LYS A 431 45.59 -5.94 -8.34
CA LYS A 431 44.71 -4.89 -8.87
C LYS A 431 44.22 -3.92 -7.80
N TRP A 432 44.11 -2.66 -8.18
CA TRP A 432 43.26 -1.65 -7.53
C TRP A 432 42.10 -1.32 -8.44
N GLN A 433 40.92 -1.12 -7.86
CA GLN A 433 39.69 -0.82 -8.60
C GLN A 433 39.09 0.48 -8.10
N GLY A 434 38.81 1.37 -9.04
CA GLY A 434 38.17 2.66 -8.80
C GLY A 434 36.91 2.84 -9.63
N LYS A 435 35.96 3.57 -9.05
CA LYS A 435 34.76 4.08 -9.69
C LYS A 435 34.87 5.60 -9.80
N ILE A 436 34.45 6.13 -10.93
CA ILE A 436 34.36 7.56 -11.21
C ILE A 436 32.87 7.88 -11.28
N THR A 437 32.34 8.60 -10.29
CA THR A 437 30.90 8.89 -10.20
C THR A 437 30.45 10.02 -11.13
N SER A 438 31.39 10.83 -11.60
CA SER A 438 31.17 11.87 -12.61
C SER A 438 32.54 12.29 -13.16
N VAL A 439 32.66 12.43 -14.47
CA VAL A 439 33.88 12.93 -15.13
C VAL A 439 33.52 13.97 -16.17
N SER A 440 34.26 15.07 -16.16
CA SER A 440 34.16 16.14 -17.16
C SER A 440 35.04 15.86 -18.39
N ASN A 441 34.72 16.50 -19.51
CA ASN A 441 35.57 16.42 -20.72
C ASN A 441 37.01 16.89 -20.46
N ALA A 442 37.21 17.87 -19.57
CA ALA A 442 38.53 18.36 -19.22
C ALA A 442 39.34 17.31 -18.42
N GLU A 443 38.70 16.63 -17.46
CA GLU A 443 39.31 15.54 -16.71
C GLU A 443 39.62 14.34 -17.62
N LEU A 444 38.74 14.00 -18.56
CA LEU A 444 38.97 12.94 -19.54
C LEU A 444 40.14 13.28 -20.48
N ALA A 445 40.24 14.53 -20.94
CA ALA A 445 41.36 15.00 -21.74
C ALA A 445 42.68 14.97 -20.96
N ALA A 446 42.67 15.37 -19.68
CA ALA A 446 43.84 15.31 -18.81
C ALA A 446 44.31 13.85 -18.59
N LEU A 447 43.38 12.94 -18.33
CA LEU A 447 43.65 11.50 -18.21
C LEU A 447 44.26 10.96 -19.51
N THR A 448 43.64 11.25 -20.66
CA THR A 448 44.11 10.78 -21.97
C THR A 448 45.52 11.31 -22.28
N GLY A 449 45.75 12.61 -22.01
CA GLY A 449 47.07 13.23 -22.17
C GLY A 449 48.14 12.55 -21.31
N TYR A 450 47.84 12.30 -20.04
CA TYR A 450 48.75 11.59 -19.14
C TYR A 450 49.06 10.17 -19.61
N LEU A 451 48.03 9.39 -19.96
CA LEU A 451 48.20 8.01 -20.42
C LEU A 451 49.00 7.94 -21.71
N SER A 452 48.69 8.78 -22.71
CA SER A 452 49.38 8.76 -24.00
C SER A 452 50.87 9.18 -23.93
N HIS A 453 51.24 9.99 -22.92
CA HIS A 453 52.63 10.41 -22.71
C HIS A 453 53.45 9.36 -21.94
N ASP A 454 52.88 8.82 -20.84
CA ASP A 454 53.63 7.98 -19.88
C ASP A 454 53.46 6.47 -20.10
N PHE A 455 52.42 6.06 -20.83
CA PHE A 455 52.05 4.67 -21.07
C PHE A 455 51.91 4.40 -22.56
N ILE A 456 52.11 3.15 -22.95
CA ILE A 456 51.93 2.75 -24.35
C ILE A 456 50.50 2.28 -24.53
N ALA A 457 49.85 2.87 -25.53
CA ALA A 457 48.48 2.56 -25.86
C ALA A 457 48.33 1.13 -26.35
N HIS A 458 47.15 0.58 -26.08
CA HIS A 458 46.57 -0.46 -26.90
C HIS A 458 45.15 -0.09 -27.28
#